data_AF-A0A3B4WPU5-F1
#
_entry.id   AF-A0A3B4WPU5-F1
#
_cell.length_a   1.000
_cell.length_b   1.000
_cell.length_c   1.000
_cell.angle_alpha   90.00
_cell.angle_beta   90.00
_cell.angle_gamma   90.00
#
_symmetry.space_group_name_H-M   'P 1'
#
loop_
_entity.id
_entity.type
_entity.pdbx_description
1 polymer ?
#
loop_
_entity_poly.entity_id
_entity_poly.type
_entity_poly.pdbx_seq_one_letter_code
_entity_poly.pdbx_strand_id
1 'polypeptide(L)'
;SRFSSLLKQICDQVPLVVEVWHRDPTSRDQLIGRASVQLSHLLSSERSRLLTSTGEQSWRQTHQDRIPVVKCVCVCVCVCVCVCVCVCPQTQRLQRELRAEHNLTQKELQESSRRLQQECDHRAALERDKVRLMEEERVRLLQQISDGECRYKQLEKEFQLYREQQNVRPEFRLQSDINLLTLEKVELERKLESTTKSKLHYKQQWGRALKELARFKQREQENAMTRLKKQQAELEAMRLRYLATEEKEAVRQDRQELDDIRNELNRLKQQEDRLGPASSSSGPAPGLNESADEHLSRLLEERDTLLRTGVYTHEDRIIAELNRQIQDAMRDRGNL
;
A
#
# COMPACT_ATOMS: atom_id res chain seq x y z
N SER A 1 -80.04 38.92 69.32
CA SER A 1 -80.89 37.87 69.90
C SER A 1 -80.12 36.89 70.78
N ARG A 2 -78.97 36.31 70.35
CA ARG A 2 -78.20 35.34 71.18
C ARG A 2 -77.75 35.82 72.56
N PHE A 3 -77.29 37.07 72.70
CA PHE A 3 -76.89 37.60 74.02
C PHE A 3 -78.07 37.75 74.98
N SER A 4 -79.25 38.15 74.46
CA SER A 4 -80.49 38.20 75.24
C SER A 4 -80.97 36.79 75.61
N SER A 5 -80.80 35.81 74.72
CA SER A 5 -81.11 34.40 75.00
C SER A 5 -80.18 33.80 76.05
N LEU A 6 -78.87 34.08 75.98
CA LEU A 6 -77.89 33.61 76.97
C LEU A 6 -78.10 34.29 78.33
N LEU A 7 -78.36 35.60 78.34
CA LEU A 7 -78.68 36.32 79.57
C LEU A 7 -79.96 35.80 80.22
N LYS A 8 -81.00 35.53 79.41
CA LYS A 8 -82.23 34.87 79.87
C LYS A 8 -81.93 33.48 80.46
N GLN A 9 -81.16 32.67 79.76
CA GLN A 9 -80.75 31.34 80.22
C GLN A 9 -80.00 31.40 81.56
N ILE A 10 -79.08 32.35 81.73
CA ILE A 10 -78.31 32.51 82.98
C ILE A 10 -79.24 32.95 84.13
N CYS A 11 -80.12 33.94 83.91
CA CYS A 11 -81.04 34.42 84.94
C CYS A 11 -82.13 33.38 85.32
N ASP A 12 -82.47 32.46 84.42
CA ASP A 12 -83.39 31.36 84.70
C ASP A 12 -82.69 30.22 85.47
N GLN A 13 -81.40 29.98 85.24
CA GLN A 13 -80.66 28.84 85.82
C GLN A 13 -79.90 29.17 87.10
N VAL A 14 -79.50 30.42 87.32
CA VAL A 14 -78.62 30.81 88.44
C VAL A 14 -79.31 31.86 89.31
N PRO A 15 -79.76 31.51 90.54
CA PRO A 15 -80.29 32.50 91.46
C PRO A 15 -79.15 33.38 92.02
N LEU A 16 -79.45 34.66 92.25
CA LEU A 16 -78.54 35.55 92.96
C LEU A 16 -78.66 35.27 94.47
N VAL A 17 -77.61 34.71 95.05
CA VAL A 17 -77.55 34.44 96.50
C VAL A 17 -76.99 35.66 97.22
N VAL A 18 -77.79 36.25 98.09
CA VAL A 18 -77.41 37.38 98.95
C VAL A 18 -77.18 36.87 100.37
N GLU A 19 -76.00 37.14 100.91
CA GLU A 19 -75.66 36.79 102.29
C GLU A 19 -75.88 38.00 103.20
N VAL A 20 -76.64 37.79 104.29
CA VAL A 20 -76.88 38.82 105.30
C VAL A 20 -75.98 38.54 106.50
N TRP A 21 -75.14 39.50 106.86
CA TRP A 21 -74.16 39.36 107.94
C TRP A 21 -74.47 40.36 109.07
N HIS A 22 -74.41 39.90 110.32
CA HIS A 22 -74.47 40.73 111.52
C HIS A 22 -73.06 41.11 111.89
N ARG A 23 -72.81 42.40 112.04
CA ARG A 23 -71.51 42.96 112.37
C ARG A 23 -71.55 43.57 113.75
N ASP A 24 -70.80 42.98 114.68
CA ASP A 24 -70.65 43.45 116.05
C ASP A 24 -69.26 44.08 116.20
N PRO A 25 -69.11 45.27 116.79
CA PRO A 25 -67.81 45.90 117.01
C PRO A 25 -66.82 45.09 117.85
N THR A 26 -67.31 44.14 118.65
CA THR A 26 -66.51 43.38 119.63
C THR A 26 -66.36 41.89 119.29
N SER A 27 -67.07 41.39 118.28
CA SER A 27 -67.06 39.99 117.84
C SER A 27 -66.81 39.88 116.32
N ARG A 28 -66.48 38.69 115.83
CA ARG A 28 -66.38 38.45 114.39
C ARG A 28 -67.76 38.49 113.74
N ASP A 29 -67.82 39.03 112.53
CA ASP A 29 -69.02 39.10 111.69
C ASP A 29 -69.69 37.72 111.59
N GLN A 30 -70.97 37.65 111.94
CA GLN A 30 -71.74 36.42 111.97
C GLN A 30 -72.75 36.39 110.83
N LEU A 31 -72.70 35.36 109.98
CA LEU A 31 -73.69 35.20 108.92
C LEU A 31 -75.07 34.99 109.56
N ILE A 32 -76.02 35.89 109.30
CA ILE A 32 -77.42 35.78 109.75
C ILE A 32 -78.17 34.80 108.87
N GLY A 33 -77.91 34.77 107.56
CA GLY A 33 -78.55 33.83 106.65
C GLY A 33 -78.39 34.20 105.19
N ARG A 34 -78.98 33.38 104.33
CA ARG A 34 -78.91 33.55 102.88
C ARG A 34 -80.32 33.77 102.33
N ALA A 35 -80.45 34.72 101.42
CA ALA A 35 -81.62 34.90 100.59
C ALA A 35 -81.26 34.55 99.15
N SER A 36 -82.12 33.79 98.49
CA SER A 36 -81.96 33.41 97.08
C SER A 36 -82.94 34.21 96.24
N VAL A 37 -82.43 35.10 95.39
CA VAL A 37 -83.24 35.96 94.53
C VAL A 37 -83.27 35.36 93.12
N GLN A 38 -84.45 34.96 92.64
CA GLN A 38 -84.59 34.48 91.27
C GLN A 38 -84.65 35.68 90.30
N LEU A 39 -83.62 35.83 89.47
CA LEU A 39 -83.51 36.96 88.53
C LEU A 39 -84.46 36.86 87.32
N SER A 40 -85.07 35.69 87.10
CA SER A 40 -86.08 35.50 86.04
C SER A 40 -87.29 36.42 86.18
N HIS A 41 -87.71 36.73 87.42
CA HIS A 41 -88.83 37.64 87.69
C HIS A 41 -88.55 39.08 87.22
N LEU A 42 -87.27 39.49 87.18
CA LEU A 42 -86.86 40.78 86.64
C LEU A 42 -86.97 40.83 85.12
N LEU A 43 -86.69 39.71 84.44
CA LEU A 43 -86.84 39.60 82.98
C LEU A 43 -88.31 39.59 82.52
N SER A 44 -89.22 39.10 83.37
CA SER A 44 -90.67 39.14 83.12
C SER A 44 -91.35 40.44 83.56
N SER A 45 -90.66 41.31 84.29
CA SER A 45 -91.22 42.58 84.78
C SER A 45 -91.38 43.62 83.66
N GLU A 46 -92.27 44.58 83.89
CA GLU A 46 -92.62 45.60 82.91
C GLU A 46 -91.38 46.41 82.50
N ARG A 47 -91.24 46.62 81.19
CA ARG A 47 -90.10 47.31 80.58
C ARG A 47 -90.44 48.77 80.36
N SER A 48 -89.91 49.64 81.21
CA SER A 48 -90.08 51.09 81.12
C SER A 48 -89.00 51.70 80.24
N ARG A 49 -89.40 52.66 79.38
CA ARG A 49 -88.47 53.40 78.53
C ARG A 49 -87.81 54.53 79.33
N LEU A 50 -86.50 54.63 79.26
CA LEU A 50 -85.72 55.73 79.83
C LEU A 50 -85.07 56.54 78.71
N LEU A 51 -85.17 57.86 78.80
CA LEU A 51 -84.27 58.74 78.06
C LEU A 51 -83.03 58.95 78.90
N THR A 52 -81.89 58.61 78.32
CA THR A 52 -80.58 58.96 78.88
C THR A 52 -80.26 60.43 78.59
N SER A 53 -79.36 61.06 79.36
CA SER A 53 -78.98 62.48 79.20
C SER A 53 -78.41 62.82 77.82
N THR A 54 -78.04 61.79 77.03
CA THR A 54 -77.54 61.88 75.66
C THR A 54 -78.66 61.75 74.60
N GLY A 55 -79.93 61.69 75.00
CA GLY A 55 -81.08 61.55 74.08
C GLY A 55 -81.30 60.14 73.54
N GLU A 56 -80.52 59.15 73.98
CA GLU A 56 -80.66 57.77 73.54
C GLU A 56 -81.74 57.04 74.33
N GLN A 57 -82.57 56.28 73.61
CA GLN A 57 -83.64 55.46 74.18
C GLN A 57 -83.03 54.20 74.83
N SER A 58 -83.05 54.16 76.15
CA SER A 58 -82.70 53.00 76.95
C SER A 58 -83.95 52.36 77.54
N TRP A 59 -83.81 51.13 78.02
CA TRP A 59 -84.90 50.40 78.63
C TRP A 59 -84.48 49.89 80.00
N ARG A 60 -85.37 50.06 80.98
CA ARG A 60 -85.18 49.59 82.34
C ARG A 60 -86.31 48.64 82.69
N GLN A 61 -85.95 47.53 83.31
CA GLN A 61 -86.88 46.65 84.00
C GLN A 61 -86.52 46.72 85.48
N THR A 62 -87.54 46.86 86.32
CA THR A 62 -87.37 46.92 87.78
C THR A 62 -88.33 45.91 88.38
N HIS A 63 -87.83 45.08 89.29
CA HIS A 63 -88.63 44.12 90.03
C HIS A 63 -88.30 44.29 91.51
N GLN A 64 -89.33 44.33 92.35
CA GLN A 64 -89.19 44.44 93.80
C GLN A 64 -89.95 43.29 94.43
N ASP A 65 -89.27 42.54 95.28
CA ASP A 65 -89.83 41.36 95.94
C ASP A 65 -89.41 41.33 97.42
N ARG A 66 -90.18 40.64 98.27
CA ARG A 66 -89.88 40.40 99.69
C ARG A 66 -89.56 38.93 99.89
N ILE A 67 -88.26 38.63 99.97
CA ILE A 67 -87.77 37.25 100.03
C ILE A 67 -87.33 36.93 101.47
N PRO A 68 -87.73 35.78 102.03
CA PRO A 68 -87.30 35.39 103.37
C PRO A 68 -85.80 35.06 103.41
N VAL A 69 -85.11 35.53 104.45
CA VAL A 69 -83.73 35.14 104.74
C VAL A 69 -83.77 33.84 105.53
N VAL A 70 -83.20 32.77 104.98
CA VAL A 70 -83.29 31.43 105.59
C VAL A 70 -82.14 31.23 106.60
N LYS A 71 -82.48 31.30 107.90
CA LYS A 71 -81.84 30.64 109.08
C LYS A 71 -82.86 30.50 110.22
N CYS A 72 -82.57 29.65 111.23
CA CYS A 72 -83.47 29.15 112.29
C CYS A 72 -84.31 30.15 113.13
N VAL A 73 -84.34 31.46 112.84
CA VAL A 73 -85.28 32.42 113.45
C VAL A 73 -85.71 33.44 112.39
N CYS A 74 -87.02 33.64 112.24
CA CYS A 74 -87.64 34.41 111.16
C CYS A 74 -87.41 35.92 111.32
N VAL A 75 -86.60 36.55 110.47
CA VAL A 75 -86.54 38.02 110.33
C VAL A 75 -86.71 38.39 108.86
N CYS A 76 -87.67 39.26 108.55
CA CYS A 76 -87.95 39.73 107.19
C CYS A 76 -87.04 40.94 106.89
N VAL A 77 -86.07 40.80 105.99
CA VAL A 77 -85.24 41.92 105.52
C VAL A 77 -85.61 42.27 104.07
N CYS A 78 -85.94 43.53 103.81
CA CYS A 78 -86.20 44.02 102.46
C CYS A 78 -84.85 44.29 101.75
N VAL A 79 -84.48 43.50 100.74
CA VAL A 79 -83.29 43.78 99.91
C VAL A 79 -83.74 44.26 98.53
N CYS A 80 -83.37 45.48 98.17
CA CYS A 80 -83.59 46.02 96.83
C CYS A 80 -82.34 45.72 95.97
N VAL A 81 -82.42 44.77 95.02
CA VAL A 81 -81.33 44.51 94.06
C VAL A 81 -81.63 45.21 92.74
N CYS A 82 -80.76 46.14 92.33
CA CYS A 82 -80.84 46.83 91.04
C CYS A 82 -79.79 46.23 90.08
N VAL A 83 -80.19 45.40 89.12
CA VAL A 83 -79.28 44.90 88.06
C VAL A 83 -79.45 45.75 86.80
N CYS A 84 -78.42 46.48 86.40
CA CYS A 84 -78.39 47.31 85.20
C CYS A 84 -77.58 46.62 84.09
N VAL A 85 -78.24 46.06 83.06
CA VAL A 85 -77.57 45.56 81.85
C VAL A 85 -77.57 46.67 80.80
N CYS A 86 -76.47 47.42 80.70
CA CYS A 86 -76.32 48.49 79.72
C CYS A 86 -75.71 47.93 78.42
N VAL A 87 -76.51 47.82 77.36
CA VAL A 87 -75.99 47.60 76.00
C VAL A 87 -75.57 48.97 75.45
N CYS A 88 -74.32 49.38 75.67
CA CYS A 88 -73.84 50.69 75.21
C CYS A 88 -73.65 50.69 73.68
N PRO A 89 -74.23 51.67 72.95
CA PRO A 89 -74.09 51.77 71.51
C PRO A 89 -72.64 52.00 71.05
N GLN A 90 -71.78 52.64 71.85
CA GLN A 90 -70.34 52.76 71.54
C GLN A 90 -69.65 51.39 71.39
N THR A 91 -69.92 50.43 72.28
CA THR A 91 -69.31 49.09 72.23
C THR A 91 -69.75 48.31 70.99
N GLN A 92 -71.01 48.50 70.55
CA GLN A 92 -71.48 47.90 69.29
C GLN A 92 -70.83 48.53 68.06
N ARG A 93 -70.58 49.85 68.05
CA ARG A 93 -69.90 50.53 66.93
C ARG A 93 -68.46 50.04 66.79
N LEU A 94 -67.70 50.03 67.89
CA LEU A 94 -66.32 49.55 67.90
C LEU A 94 -66.22 48.07 67.46
N GLN A 95 -67.17 47.23 67.89
CA GLN A 95 -67.20 45.82 67.47
C GLN A 95 -67.53 45.66 65.97
N ARG A 96 -68.29 46.56 65.37
CA ARG A 96 -68.56 46.56 63.91
C ARG A 96 -67.34 47.04 63.14
N GLU A 97 -66.68 48.10 63.61
CA GLU A 97 -65.46 48.65 63.01
C GLU A 97 -64.33 47.62 63.00
N LEU A 98 -64.05 46.97 64.15
CA LEU A 98 -63.02 45.93 64.24
C LEU A 98 -63.30 44.74 63.32
N ARG A 99 -64.57 44.35 63.17
CA ARG A 99 -64.99 43.30 62.23
C ARG A 99 -64.83 43.74 60.78
N ALA A 100 -65.16 44.98 60.46
CA ALA A 100 -65.00 45.53 59.12
C ALA A 100 -63.52 45.62 58.73
N GLU A 101 -62.67 46.09 59.65
CA GLU A 101 -61.22 46.13 59.50
C GLU A 101 -60.65 44.72 59.28
N HIS A 102 -60.98 43.77 60.15
CA HIS A 102 -60.54 42.38 60.00
C HIS A 102 -60.95 41.77 58.64
N ASN A 103 -62.19 42.00 58.21
CA ASN A 103 -62.67 41.54 56.91
C ASN A 103 -61.92 42.20 55.75
N LEU A 104 -61.54 43.47 55.87
CA LEU A 104 -60.75 44.18 54.86
C LEU A 104 -59.33 43.61 54.79
N THR A 105 -58.66 43.50 55.93
CA THR A 105 -57.30 42.92 56.02
C THR A 105 -57.28 41.48 55.50
N GLN A 106 -58.30 40.67 55.80
CA GLN A 106 -58.39 39.32 55.28
C GLN A 106 -58.49 39.28 53.75
N LYS A 107 -59.29 40.19 53.15
CA LYS A 107 -59.37 40.32 51.69
C LYS A 107 -58.06 40.79 51.08
N GLU A 108 -57.40 41.79 51.69
CA GLU A 108 -56.09 42.28 51.24
C GLU A 108 -55.02 41.19 51.29
N LEU A 109 -54.99 40.39 52.37
CA LEU A 109 -54.10 39.24 52.49
C LEU A 109 -54.41 38.16 51.45
N GLN A 110 -55.69 37.87 51.18
CA GLN A 110 -56.09 36.92 50.14
C GLN A 110 -55.68 37.40 48.74
N GLU A 111 -55.89 38.67 48.42
CA GLU A 111 -55.49 39.25 47.14
C GLU A 111 -53.97 39.32 47.00
N SER A 112 -53.24 39.64 48.07
CA SER A 112 -51.78 39.60 48.13
C SER A 112 -51.26 38.17 47.92
N SER A 113 -51.82 37.18 48.62
CA SER A 113 -51.48 35.77 48.45
C SER A 113 -51.78 35.27 47.03
N ARG A 114 -52.91 35.67 46.43
CA ARG A 114 -53.25 35.32 45.04
C ARG A 114 -52.24 35.90 44.06
N ARG A 115 -51.85 37.16 44.22
CA ARG A 115 -50.82 37.80 43.37
C ARG A 115 -49.47 37.10 43.49
N LEU A 116 -49.03 36.86 44.72
CA LEU A 116 -47.76 36.16 44.96
C LEU A 116 -47.78 34.74 44.36
N GLN A 117 -48.89 34.01 44.51
CA GLN A 117 -49.04 32.69 43.91
C GLN A 117 -48.91 32.75 42.38
N GLN A 118 -49.56 33.72 41.73
CA GLN A 118 -49.46 33.91 40.28
C GLN A 118 -48.05 34.25 39.83
N GLU A 119 -47.32 35.09 40.58
CA GLU A 119 -45.92 35.40 40.30
C GLU A 119 -45.02 34.17 40.46
N CYS A 120 -45.23 33.37 41.51
CA CYS A 120 -44.52 32.10 41.71
C CYS A 120 -44.80 31.11 40.58
N ASP A 121 -46.07 30.95 40.19
CA ASP A 121 -46.47 30.04 39.12
C ASP A 121 -45.90 30.47 37.77
N HIS A 122 -45.95 31.76 37.47
CA HIS A 122 -45.35 32.33 36.26
C HIS A 122 -43.83 32.12 36.24
N ARG A 123 -43.14 32.37 37.36
CA ARG A 123 -41.70 32.14 37.47
C ARG A 123 -41.35 30.66 37.29
N ALA A 124 -42.11 29.76 37.89
CA ALA A 124 -41.93 28.32 37.72
C ALA A 124 -42.19 27.88 36.26
N ALA A 125 -43.17 28.47 35.57
CA ALA A 125 -43.42 28.20 34.16
C ALA A 125 -42.24 28.62 33.27
N LEU A 126 -41.70 29.84 33.47
CA LEU A 126 -40.53 30.32 32.73
C LEU A 126 -39.29 29.45 32.94
N GLU A 127 -39.04 29.02 34.18
CA GLU A 127 -37.91 28.12 34.46
C GLU A 127 -38.11 26.74 33.81
N ARG A 128 -39.35 26.20 33.79
CA ARG A 128 -39.65 24.95 33.07
C ARG A 128 -39.41 25.09 31.57
N ASP A 129 -39.83 26.20 30.97
CA ASP A 129 -39.60 26.48 29.55
C ASP A 129 -38.11 26.60 29.23
N LYS A 130 -37.34 27.27 30.10
CA LYS A 130 -35.89 27.38 29.99
C LYS A 130 -35.20 26.02 30.09
N VAL A 131 -35.60 25.18 31.04
CA VAL A 131 -35.08 23.81 31.16
C VAL A 131 -35.38 23.01 29.90
N ARG A 132 -36.62 23.06 29.39
CA ARG A 132 -37.00 22.36 28.15
C ARG A 132 -36.12 22.77 26.96
N LEU A 133 -35.90 24.07 26.75
CA LEU A 133 -35.04 24.55 25.67
C LEU A 133 -33.58 24.09 25.82
N MET A 134 -33.06 24.10 27.04
CA MET A 134 -31.69 23.61 27.30
C MET A 134 -31.58 22.10 27.11
N GLU A 135 -32.62 21.33 27.44
CA GLU A 135 -32.69 19.89 27.19
C GLU A 135 -32.75 19.56 25.70
N GLU A 136 -33.56 20.29 24.92
CA GLU A 136 -33.62 20.17 23.47
C GLU A 136 -32.25 20.46 22.82
N GLU A 137 -31.58 21.53 23.23
CA GLU A 137 -30.25 21.86 22.73
C GLU A 137 -29.19 20.84 23.17
N ARG A 138 -29.27 20.34 24.42
CA ARG A 138 -28.41 19.24 24.90
C ARG A 138 -28.56 18.01 24.02
N VAL A 139 -29.80 17.62 23.69
CA VAL A 139 -30.07 16.46 22.82
C VAL A 139 -29.48 16.70 21.42
N ARG A 140 -29.66 17.90 20.85
CA ARG A 140 -29.07 18.26 19.56
C ARG A 140 -27.54 18.17 19.56
N LEU A 141 -26.89 18.72 20.58
CA LEU A 141 -25.43 18.68 20.71
C LEU A 141 -24.91 17.25 20.89
N LEU A 142 -25.59 16.42 21.69
CA LEU A 142 -25.24 15.01 21.84
C LEU A 142 -25.35 14.25 20.52
N GLN A 143 -26.39 14.52 19.71
CA GLN A 143 -26.51 13.92 18.39
C GLN A 143 -25.37 14.33 17.47
N GLN A 144 -25.00 15.62 17.45
CA GLN A 144 -23.86 16.11 16.65
C GLN A 144 -22.53 15.46 17.04
N ILE A 145 -22.31 15.25 18.35
CA ILE A 145 -21.13 14.54 18.86
C ILE A 145 -21.15 13.09 18.37
N SER A 146 -22.27 12.38 18.54
CA SER A 146 -22.42 11.00 18.07
C SER A 146 -22.17 10.85 16.56
N ASP A 147 -22.74 11.75 15.76
CA ASP A 147 -22.54 11.76 14.30
C ASP A 147 -21.09 12.08 13.92
N GLY A 148 -20.42 12.94 14.70
CA GLY A 148 -19.00 13.24 14.57
C GLY A 148 -18.11 12.03 14.90
N GLU A 149 -18.38 11.35 16.02
CA GLU A 149 -17.66 10.16 16.45
C GLU A 149 -17.82 9.01 15.45
N CYS A 150 -19.03 8.83 14.89
CA CYS A 150 -19.28 7.81 13.88
C CYS A 150 -18.44 8.07 12.61
N ARG A 151 -18.42 9.32 12.13
CA ARG A 151 -17.59 9.73 10.99
C ARG A 151 -16.10 9.55 11.25
N TYR A 152 -15.64 9.92 12.45
CA TYR A 152 -14.25 9.73 12.86
C TYR A 152 -13.86 8.25 12.86
N LYS A 153 -14.66 7.38 13.49
CA LYS A 153 -14.43 5.92 13.52
C LYS A 153 -14.43 5.32 12.11
N GLN A 154 -15.25 5.82 11.21
CA GLN A 154 -15.24 5.38 9.81
C GLN A 154 -13.95 5.79 9.09
N LEU A 155 -13.53 7.05 9.23
CA LEU A 155 -12.30 7.54 8.64
C LEU A 155 -11.06 6.83 9.21
N GLU A 156 -11.06 6.51 10.50
CA GLU A 156 -10.00 5.73 11.15
C GLU A 156 -9.88 4.32 10.55
N LYS A 157 -11.02 3.64 10.31
CA LYS A 157 -11.05 2.34 9.62
C LYS A 157 -10.53 2.45 8.19
N GLU A 158 -10.97 3.46 7.44
CA GLU A 158 -10.51 3.69 6.07
C GLU A 158 -8.99 3.96 6.01
N PHE A 159 -8.48 4.75 6.96
CA PHE A 159 -7.05 5.02 7.09
C PHE A 159 -6.26 3.76 7.44
N GLN A 160 -6.79 2.91 8.33
CA GLN A 160 -6.16 1.66 8.68
C GLN A 160 -6.09 0.69 7.49
N LEU A 161 -7.19 0.56 6.74
CA LEU A 161 -7.22 -0.21 5.48
C LEU A 161 -6.22 0.34 4.46
N TYR A 162 -6.14 1.66 4.30
CA TYR A 162 -5.17 2.30 3.42
C TYR A 162 -3.73 1.96 3.85
N ARG A 163 -3.42 2.02 5.15
CA ARG A 163 -2.10 1.68 5.69
C ARG A 163 -1.74 0.21 5.45
N GLU A 164 -2.69 -0.70 5.65
CA GLU A 164 -2.50 -2.13 5.37
C GLU A 164 -2.24 -2.36 3.87
N GLN A 165 -2.99 -1.71 2.98
CA GLN A 165 -2.76 -1.77 1.54
C GLN A 165 -1.36 -1.24 1.15
N GLN A 166 -0.90 -0.16 1.79
CA GLN A 166 0.46 0.37 1.57
C GLN A 166 1.54 -0.60 2.09
N ASN A 167 1.28 -1.39 3.13
CA ASN A 167 2.21 -2.41 3.62
C ASN A 167 2.33 -3.63 2.68
N VAL A 168 1.32 -3.88 1.83
CA VAL A 168 1.32 -4.98 0.85
C VAL A 168 1.77 -4.51 -0.53
N ARG A 169 2.25 -3.25 -0.64
CA ARG A 169 2.53 -2.63 -1.92
C ARG A 169 3.52 -3.49 -2.73
N PRO A 170 3.16 -3.89 -3.96
CA PRO A 170 3.94 -4.83 -4.75
C PRO A 170 5.36 -4.31 -5.01
N GLU A 171 5.57 -3.00 -4.93
CA GLU A 171 6.86 -2.33 -4.97
C GLU A 171 7.88 -2.91 -3.99
N PHE A 172 7.50 -3.27 -2.76
CA PHE A 172 8.46 -3.88 -1.81
C PHE A 172 8.86 -5.30 -2.22
N ARG A 173 7.92 -6.10 -2.74
CA ARG A 173 8.22 -7.44 -3.26
C ARG A 173 9.09 -7.34 -4.51
N LEU A 174 8.71 -6.48 -5.45
CA LEU A 174 9.47 -6.20 -6.66
C LEU A 174 10.86 -5.65 -6.35
N GLN A 175 11.02 -4.83 -5.30
CA GLN A 175 12.33 -4.34 -4.88
C GLN A 175 13.23 -5.47 -4.37
N SER A 176 12.67 -6.43 -3.62
CA SER A 176 13.40 -7.63 -3.20
C SER A 176 13.80 -8.48 -4.42
N ASP A 177 12.90 -8.69 -5.36
CA ASP A 177 13.16 -9.45 -6.59
C ASP A 177 14.22 -8.75 -7.46
N ILE A 178 14.15 -7.43 -7.60
CA ILE A 178 15.16 -6.62 -8.30
C ILE A 178 16.53 -6.82 -7.65
N ASN A 179 16.61 -6.77 -6.32
CA ASN A 179 17.87 -6.95 -5.61
C ASN A 179 18.45 -8.36 -5.84
N LEU A 180 17.61 -9.40 -5.79
CA LEU A 180 18.01 -10.79 -6.04
C LEU A 180 18.50 -10.97 -7.49
N LEU A 181 17.72 -10.53 -8.47
CA LEU A 181 18.07 -10.61 -9.89
C LEU A 181 19.34 -9.81 -10.21
N THR A 182 19.58 -8.70 -9.51
CA THR A 182 20.81 -7.91 -9.66
C THR A 182 22.03 -8.71 -9.18
N LEU A 183 21.94 -9.40 -8.05
CA LEU A 183 23.01 -10.27 -7.55
C LEU A 183 23.28 -11.44 -8.50
N GLU A 184 22.24 -12.12 -8.98
CA GLU A 184 22.35 -13.21 -9.94
C GLU A 184 23.00 -12.74 -11.25
N LYS A 185 22.60 -11.56 -11.76
CA LYS A 185 23.21 -10.95 -12.94
C LYS A 185 24.70 -10.77 -12.76
N VAL A 186 25.15 -10.18 -11.65
CA VAL A 186 26.58 -9.95 -11.37
C VAL A 186 27.35 -11.28 -11.31
N GLU A 187 26.76 -12.30 -10.71
CA GLU A 187 27.39 -13.63 -10.65
C GLU A 187 27.52 -14.28 -12.04
N LEU A 188 26.46 -14.19 -12.86
CA LEU A 188 26.46 -14.68 -14.24
C LEU A 188 27.44 -13.91 -15.12
N GLU A 189 27.54 -12.59 -14.99
CA GLU A 189 28.53 -11.77 -15.68
C GLU A 189 29.96 -12.19 -15.31
N ARG A 190 30.23 -12.45 -14.02
CA ARG A 190 31.53 -12.96 -13.57
C ARG A 190 31.85 -14.35 -14.14
N LYS A 191 30.87 -15.26 -14.18
CA LYS A 191 31.02 -16.60 -14.79
C LYS A 191 31.26 -16.50 -16.30
N LEU A 192 30.53 -15.61 -16.98
CA LEU A 192 30.70 -15.34 -18.41
C LEU A 192 32.11 -14.80 -18.71
N GLU A 193 32.58 -13.82 -17.94
CA GLU A 193 33.91 -13.24 -18.10
C GLU A 193 35.02 -14.29 -17.89
N SER A 194 34.91 -15.11 -16.85
CA SER A 194 35.84 -16.21 -16.58
C SER A 194 35.87 -17.26 -17.70
N THR A 195 34.69 -17.66 -18.18
CA THR A 195 34.55 -18.63 -19.27
C THR A 195 35.09 -18.07 -20.59
N THR A 196 34.84 -16.78 -20.86
CA THR A 196 35.32 -16.10 -22.07
C THR A 196 36.84 -15.99 -22.08
N LYS A 197 37.46 -15.61 -20.95
CA LYS A 197 38.92 -15.62 -20.78
C LYS A 197 39.52 -17.00 -21.01
N SER A 198 38.92 -18.03 -20.41
CA SER A 198 39.38 -19.42 -20.56
C SER A 198 39.26 -19.91 -22.01
N LYS A 199 38.13 -19.61 -22.68
CA LYS A 199 37.91 -19.93 -24.09
C LYS A 199 38.93 -19.25 -25.00
N LEU A 200 39.23 -17.96 -24.76
CA LEU A 200 40.25 -17.23 -25.50
C LEU A 200 41.63 -17.87 -25.33
N HIS A 201 41.99 -18.21 -24.09
CA HIS A 201 43.25 -18.89 -23.79
C HIS A 201 43.38 -20.22 -24.54
N TYR A 202 42.36 -21.08 -24.49
CA TYR A 202 42.38 -22.35 -25.23
C TYR A 202 42.43 -22.13 -26.74
N LYS A 203 41.67 -21.17 -27.29
CA LYS A 203 41.73 -20.83 -28.71
C LYS A 203 43.16 -20.44 -29.12
N GLN A 204 43.86 -19.65 -28.30
CA GLN A 204 45.25 -19.28 -28.56
C GLN A 204 46.19 -20.50 -28.48
N GLN A 205 46.05 -21.35 -27.47
CA GLN A 205 46.85 -22.57 -27.32
C GLN A 205 46.65 -23.53 -28.50
N TRP A 206 45.41 -23.81 -28.88
CA TRP A 206 45.07 -24.61 -30.05
C TRP A 206 45.60 -23.99 -31.35
N GLY A 207 45.51 -22.67 -31.50
CA GLY A 207 46.06 -21.95 -32.64
C GLY A 207 47.60 -22.06 -32.73
N ARG A 208 48.31 -22.07 -31.59
CA ARG A 208 49.76 -22.31 -31.55
C ARG A 208 50.10 -23.76 -31.92
N ALA A 209 49.39 -24.73 -31.35
CA ALA A 209 49.58 -26.14 -31.65
C ALA A 209 49.35 -26.46 -33.14
N LEU A 210 48.31 -25.89 -33.75
CA LEU A 210 48.03 -26.02 -35.18
C LEU A 210 49.16 -25.44 -36.05
N LYS A 211 49.72 -24.28 -35.67
CA LYS A 211 50.86 -23.68 -36.39
C LYS A 211 52.12 -24.54 -36.29
N GLU A 212 52.42 -25.09 -35.11
CA GLU A 212 53.54 -26.02 -34.94
C GLU A 212 53.34 -27.31 -35.73
N LEU A 213 52.12 -27.87 -35.74
CA LEU A 213 51.80 -29.04 -36.55
C LEU A 213 51.98 -28.76 -38.06
N ALA A 214 51.55 -27.59 -38.53
CA ALA A 214 51.76 -27.18 -39.92
C ALA A 214 53.26 -27.06 -40.27
N ARG A 215 54.07 -26.47 -39.37
CA ARG A 215 55.53 -26.39 -39.52
C ARG A 215 56.18 -27.78 -39.52
N PHE A 216 55.74 -28.67 -38.64
CA PHE A 216 56.23 -30.05 -38.58
C PHE A 216 55.92 -30.79 -39.88
N LYS A 217 54.68 -30.69 -40.36
CA LYS A 217 54.26 -31.27 -41.64
C LYS A 217 55.08 -30.73 -42.81
N GLN A 218 55.34 -29.43 -42.87
CA GLN A 218 56.17 -28.81 -43.91
C GLN A 218 57.61 -29.35 -43.88
N ARG A 219 58.24 -29.39 -42.69
CA ARG A 219 59.60 -29.94 -42.55
C ARG A 219 59.68 -31.41 -42.96
N GLU A 220 58.68 -32.22 -42.59
CA GLU A 220 58.63 -33.62 -43.00
C GLU A 220 58.46 -33.78 -44.52
N GLN A 221 57.67 -32.90 -45.17
CA GLN A 221 57.56 -32.87 -46.63
C GLN A 221 58.89 -32.47 -47.30
N GLU A 222 59.58 -31.44 -46.79
CA GLU A 222 60.90 -31.01 -47.27
C GLU A 222 61.97 -32.11 -47.08
N ASN A 223 61.95 -32.79 -45.93
CA ASN A 223 62.82 -33.93 -45.64
C ASN A 223 62.56 -35.09 -46.60
N ALA A 224 61.28 -35.44 -46.84
CA ALA A 224 60.89 -36.48 -47.79
C ALA A 224 61.35 -36.15 -49.21
N MET A 225 61.17 -34.89 -49.65
CA MET A 225 61.64 -34.42 -50.95
C MET A 225 63.17 -34.49 -51.08
N THR A 226 63.89 -34.11 -50.02
CA THR A 226 65.37 -34.20 -49.99
C THR A 226 65.85 -35.64 -50.08
N ARG A 227 65.20 -36.57 -49.35
CA ARG A 227 65.51 -38.01 -49.43
C ARG A 227 65.26 -38.56 -50.84
N LEU A 228 64.14 -38.20 -51.46
CA LEU A 228 63.81 -38.62 -52.82
C LEU A 228 64.84 -38.08 -53.82
N LYS A 229 65.22 -36.80 -53.71
CA LYS A 229 66.26 -36.20 -54.56
C LYS A 229 67.61 -36.90 -54.40
N LYS A 230 67.97 -37.29 -53.17
CA LYS A 230 69.19 -38.05 -52.90
C LYS A 230 69.13 -39.45 -53.54
N GLN A 231 68.02 -40.16 -53.39
CA GLN A 231 67.80 -41.47 -54.03
C GLN A 231 67.88 -41.36 -55.56
N GLN A 232 67.31 -40.30 -56.13
CA GLN A 232 67.39 -40.03 -57.58
C GLN A 232 68.83 -39.78 -58.03
N ALA A 233 69.60 -38.98 -57.29
CA ALA A 233 71.01 -38.72 -57.60
C ALA A 233 71.90 -39.97 -57.43
N GLU A 234 71.65 -40.79 -56.40
CA GLU A 234 72.33 -42.08 -56.22
C GLU A 234 72.03 -43.04 -57.39
N LEU A 235 70.78 -43.09 -57.85
CA LEU A 235 70.37 -43.87 -59.01
C LEU A 235 71.01 -43.37 -60.31
N GLU A 236 71.06 -42.05 -60.54
CA GLU A 236 71.74 -41.44 -61.68
C GLU A 236 73.24 -41.70 -61.66
N ALA A 237 73.89 -41.61 -60.49
CA ALA A 237 75.29 -41.96 -60.34
C ALA A 237 75.56 -43.44 -60.66
N MET A 238 74.67 -44.35 -60.24
CA MET A 238 74.77 -45.77 -60.61
C MET A 238 74.59 -45.98 -62.12
N ARG A 239 73.64 -45.30 -62.76
CA ARG A 239 73.45 -45.34 -64.22
C ARG A 239 74.68 -44.85 -64.97
N LEU A 240 75.26 -43.72 -64.55
CA LEU A 240 76.49 -43.17 -65.15
C LEU A 240 77.68 -44.11 -64.98
N ARG A 241 77.83 -44.76 -63.82
CA ARG A 241 78.88 -45.76 -63.59
C ARG A 241 78.71 -46.97 -64.49
N TYR A 242 77.48 -47.46 -64.64
CA TYR A 242 77.15 -48.57 -65.53
C TYR A 242 77.51 -48.26 -66.99
N LEU A 243 77.11 -47.08 -67.49
CA LEU A 243 77.48 -46.60 -68.83
C LEU A 243 79.01 -46.48 -68.98
N ALA A 244 79.69 -45.89 -68.00
CA ALA A 244 81.14 -45.77 -68.04
C ALA A 244 81.87 -47.12 -67.97
N THR A 245 81.29 -48.16 -67.34
CA THR A 245 81.82 -49.53 -67.39
C THR A 245 81.57 -50.19 -68.74
N GLU A 246 80.37 -50.04 -69.32
CA GLU A 246 80.07 -50.52 -70.68
C GLU A 246 81.00 -49.87 -71.71
N GLU A 247 81.19 -48.54 -71.67
CA GLU A 247 82.13 -47.84 -72.56
C GLU A 247 83.57 -48.32 -72.39
N LYS A 248 84.03 -48.57 -71.16
CA LYS A 248 85.37 -49.13 -70.91
C LYS A 248 85.52 -50.54 -71.45
N GLU A 249 84.47 -51.35 -71.38
CA GLU A 249 84.44 -52.70 -71.95
C GLU A 249 84.43 -52.66 -73.48
N ALA A 250 83.63 -51.78 -74.08
CA ALA A 250 83.65 -51.51 -75.52
C ALA A 250 85.04 -51.06 -75.98
N VAL A 251 85.66 -50.07 -75.31
CA VAL A 251 87.04 -49.64 -75.62
C VAL A 251 88.06 -50.77 -75.43
N ARG A 252 87.85 -51.67 -74.46
CA ARG A 252 88.72 -52.85 -74.28
C ARG A 252 88.54 -53.84 -75.42
N GLN A 253 87.30 -54.07 -75.85
CA GLN A 253 86.96 -54.89 -77.02
C GLN A 253 87.61 -54.28 -78.28
N ASP A 254 87.40 -52.99 -78.55
CA ASP A 254 88.03 -52.27 -79.66
C ASP A 254 89.56 -52.37 -79.62
N ARG A 255 90.18 -52.22 -78.44
CA ARG A 255 91.63 -52.35 -78.28
C ARG A 255 92.11 -53.77 -78.55
N GLN A 256 91.36 -54.78 -78.11
CA GLN A 256 91.68 -56.16 -78.38
C GLN A 256 91.51 -56.50 -79.86
N GLU A 257 90.46 -55.99 -80.51
CA GLU A 257 90.29 -56.06 -81.96
C GLU A 257 91.45 -55.36 -82.70
N LEU A 258 91.89 -54.19 -82.23
CA LEU A 258 93.05 -53.47 -82.79
C LEU A 258 94.36 -54.25 -82.60
N ASP A 259 94.56 -54.88 -81.44
CA ASP A 259 95.73 -55.73 -81.18
C ASP A 259 95.69 -57.01 -82.03
N ASP A 260 94.50 -57.60 -82.24
CA ASP A 260 94.30 -58.73 -83.15
C ASP A 260 94.56 -58.32 -84.61
N ILE A 261 94.03 -57.17 -85.05
CA ILE A 261 94.34 -56.57 -86.37
C ILE A 261 95.83 -56.30 -86.49
N ARG A 262 96.50 -55.78 -85.45
CA ARG A 262 97.93 -55.52 -85.45
C ARG A 262 98.74 -56.81 -85.53
N ASN A 263 98.33 -57.87 -84.83
CA ASN A 263 98.97 -59.17 -84.89
C ASN A 263 98.79 -59.81 -86.27
N GLU A 264 97.61 -59.64 -86.87
CA GLU A 264 97.35 -60.06 -88.25
C GLU A 264 98.17 -59.22 -89.24
N LEU A 265 98.31 -57.90 -89.01
CA LEU A 265 99.19 -57.02 -89.77
C LEU A 265 100.65 -57.43 -89.61
N ASN A 266 101.09 -57.84 -88.42
CA ASN A 266 102.44 -58.34 -88.16
C ASN A 266 102.68 -59.72 -88.78
N ARG A 267 101.66 -60.58 -88.86
CA ARG A 267 101.71 -61.83 -89.65
C ARG A 267 101.85 -61.54 -91.13
N LEU A 268 101.04 -60.63 -91.66
CA LEU A 268 101.15 -60.14 -93.03
C LEU A 268 102.52 -59.50 -93.27
N LYS A 269 103.06 -58.76 -92.31
CA LYS A 269 104.39 -58.13 -92.38
C LYS A 269 105.55 -59.14 -92.27
N GLN A 270 105.41 -60.22 -91.50
CA GLN A 270 106.36 -61.36 -91.52
C GLN A 270 106.26 -62.19 -92.81
N GLN A 271 105.10 -62.15 -93.46
CA GLN A 271 104.88 -62.73 -94.78
C GLN A 271 105.37 -61.81 -95.92
N GLU A 272 105.74 -60.56 -95.61
CA GLU A 272 106.11 -59.49 -96.55
C GLU A 272 107.59 -59.06 -96.40
N ASP A 273 108.49 -60.01 -96.06
CA ASP A 273 109.96 -59.86 -96.17
C ASP A 273 110.55 -60.76 -97.30
N ARG A 274 109.71 -61.07 -98.29
CA ARG A 274 110.09 -61.41 -99.67
C ARG A 274 109.08 -60.81 -100.67
N LEU A 275 109.57 -59.78 -101.38
CA LEU A 275 109.08 -59.21 -102.65
C LEU A 275 107.83 -58.30 -102.55
N GLY A 276 108.03 -57.00 -102.86
CA GLY A 276 107.02 -56.17 -103.51
C GLY A 276 107.12 -56.28 -105.05
N PRO A 277 106.47 -55.39 -105.84
CA PRO A 277 105.40 -54.44 -105.52
C PRO A 277 104.21 -54.47 -106.51
N ALA A 278 103.18 -53.66 -106.18
CA ALA A 278 102.28 -52.92 -107.08
C ALA A 278 100.91 -53.52 -107.49
N SER A 279 99.90 -52.63 -107.39
CA SER A 279 98.69 -52.47 -108.23
C SER A 279 97.61 -53.55 -108.08
N SER A 280 96.30 -53.28 -108.01
CA SER A 280 95.49 -52.14 -108.45
C SER A 280 94.03 -52.34 -107.99
N SER A 281 93.31 -51.21 -108.01
CA SER A 281 91.90 -51.07 -108.41
C SER A 281 90.82 -51.76 -107.56
N SER A 282 89.96 -50.95 -106.94
CA SER A 282 88.65 -50.63 -107.51
C SER A 282 87.90 -49.63 -106.61
N GLY A 283 87.44 -48.53 -107.21
CA GLY A 283 86.31 -47.77 -106.66
C GLY A 283 85.00 -48.59 -106.80
N PRO A 284 83.80 -48.01 -106.61
CA PRO A 284 83.52 -46.58 -106.63
C PRO A 284 82.50 -46.09 -105.56
N ALA A 285 82.49 -44.79 -105.29
CA ALA A 285 81.25 -44.08 -104.94
C ALA A 285 80.35 -44.06 -106.20
N PRO A 286 79.02 -44.19 -106.13
CA PRO A 286 78.14 -43.03 -105.86
C PRO A 286 76.84 -43.45 -105.10
N GLY A 287 76.13 -42.62 -104.35
CA GLY A 287 75.50 -41.37 -104.75
C GLY A 287 74.00 -41.57 -104.97
N LEU A 288 73.20 -40.64 -104.43
CA LEU A 288 71.82 -40.29 -104.80
C LEU A 288 70.65 -41.13 -104.24
N ASN A 289 70.06 -40.65 -103.13
CA ASN A 289 68.71 -40.06 -103.12
C ASN A 289 68.34 -39.53 -101.71
N GLU A 290 68.99 -38.45 -101.29
CA GLU A 290 68.54 -37.58 -100.20
C GLU A 290 67.94 -36.32 -100.81
N SER A 291 66.63 -36.14 -100.71
CA SER A 291 65.99 -34.82 -100.92
C SER A 291 64.53 -34.80 -100.43
N ALA A 292 63.80 -35.92 -100.54
CA ALA A 292 62.38 -35.98 -100.15
C ALA A 292 62.17 -36.21 -98.64
N ASP A 293 62.94 -37.10 -98.00
CA ASP A 293 62.74 -37.47 -96.58
C ASP A 293 63.26 -36.40 -95.59
N GLU A 294 64.27 -35.61 -95.96
CA GLU A 294 64.70 -34.46 -95.15
C GLU A 294 63.69 -33.31 -95.17
N HIS A 295 63.01 -33.08 -96.29
CA HIS A 295 62.03 -32.01 -96.42
C HIS A 295 60.78 -32.30 -95.57
N LEU A 296 60.32 -33.55 -95.54
CA LEU A 296 59.22 -33.99 -94.69
C LEU A 296 59.59 -33.93 -93.20
N SER A 297 60.82 -34.29 -92.84
CA SER A 297 61.30 -34.25 -91.45
C SER A 297 61.39 -32.81 -90.92
N ARG A 298 61.84 -31.85 -91.74
CA ARG A 298 61.87 -30.42 -91.38
C ARG A 298 60.47 -29.85 -91.11
N LEU A 299 59.48 -30.17 -91.96
CA LEU A 299 58.10 -29.70 -91.78
C LEU A 299 57.45 -30.26 -90.50
N LEU A 300 57.77 -31.50 -90.14
CA LEU A 300 57.29 -32.12 -88.89
C LEU A 300 57.90 -31.47 -87.64
N GLU A 301 59.21 -31.16 -87.68
CA GLU A 301 59.90 -30.48 -86.57
C GLU A 301 59.45 -29.04 -86.37
N GLU A 302 59.19 -28.29 -87.46
CA GLU A 302 58.69 -26.91 -87.37
C GLU A 302 57.28 -26.85 -86.73
N ARG A 303 56.37 -27.74 -87.14
CA ARG A 303 55.04 -27.89 -86.51
C ARG A 303 55.17 -28.20 -85.01
N ASP A 304 55.99 -29.19 -84.66
CA ASP A 304 56.10 -29.63 -83.26
C ASP A 304 56.76 -28.59 -82.37
N THR A 305 57.68 -27.80 -82.94
CA THR A 305 58.31 -26.68 -82.23
C THR A 305 57.29 -25.58 -81.96
N LEU A 306 56.46 -25.22 -82.94
CA LEU A 306 55.40 -24.21 -82.76
C LEU A 306 54.35 -24.65 -81.74
N LEU A 307 53.91 -25.91 -81.76
CA LEU A 307 52.96 -26.45 -80.78
C LEU A 307 53.57 -26.58 -79.37
N ARG A 308 54.87 -26.87 -79.25
CA ARG A 308 55.57 -26.92 -77.95
C ARG A 308 55.69 -25.57 -77.26
N THR A 309 55.61 -24.45 -77.99
CA THR A 309 55.63 -23.11 -77.37
C THR A 309 54.36 -22.78 -76.58
N GLY A 310 53.24 -23.49 -76.84
CA GLY A 310 51.95 -23.25 -76.18
C GLY A 310 51.22 -21.98 -76.61
N VAL A 311 51.77 -21.20 -77.56
CA VAL A 311 51.18 -19.97 -78.12
C VAL A 311 50.28 -20.28 -79.31
N TYR A 312 50.58 -21.36 -80.05
CA TYR A 312 49.82 -21.82 -81.21
C TYR A 312 49.07 -23.11 -80.88
N THR A 313 47.86 -23.22 -81.42
CA THR A 313 46.96 -24.36 -81.26
C THR A 313 46.70 -25.04 -82.60
N HIS A 314 46.10 -26.23 -82.56
CA HIS A 314 45.80 -27.02 -83.76
C HIS A 314 44.75 -26.36 -84.68
N GLU A 315 44.10 -25.29 -84.21
CA GLU A 315 43.07 -24.54 -84.94
C GLU A 315 43.64 -23.31 -85.69
N ASP A 316 44.92 -22.98 -85.47
CA ASP A 316 45.54 -21.81 -86.09
C ASP A 316 45.92 -22.06 -87.56
N ARG A 317 45.68 -21.04 -88.41
CA ARG A 317 45.89 -21.10 -89.87
C ARG A 317 47.30 -21.55 -90.27
N ILE A 318 48.31 -21.18 -89.49
CA ILE A 318 49.71 -21.54 -89.75
C ILE A 318 49.95 -23.05 -89.53
N ILE A 319 49.37 -23.62 -88.48
CA ILE A 319 49.46 -25.06 -88.18
C ILE A 319 48.63 -25.88 -89.18
N ALA A 320 47.46 -25.38 -89.58
CA ALA A 320 46.64 -26.01 -90.61
C ALA A 320 47.33 -26.06 -91.98
N GLU A 321 48.04 -24.99 -92.35
CA GLU A 321 48.79 -24.91 -93.60
C GLU A 321 50.03 -25.83 -93.61
N LEU A 322 50.75 -25.93 -92.48
CA LEU A 322 51.83 -26.90 -92.32
C LEU A 322 51.33 -28.34 -92.42
N ASN A 323 50.18 -28.66 -91.82
CA ASN A 323 49.56 -29.99 -91.94
C ASN A 323 49.15 -30.32 -93.38
N ARG A 324 48.67 -29.33 -94.14
CA ARG A 324 48.37 -29.49 -95.57
C ARG A 324 49.63 -29.80 -96.38
N GLN A 325 50.73 -29.07 -96.15
CA GLN A 325 52.01 -29.30 -96.83
C GLN A 325 52.65 -30.64 -96.46
N ILE A 326 52.52 -31.08 -95.21
CA ILE A 326 52.94 -32.43 -94.78
C ILE A 326 52.11 -33.51 -95.50
N GLN A 327 50.79 -33.32 -95.63
CA GLN A 327 49.93 -34.26 -96.36
C GLN A 327 50.22 -34.30 -97.85
N ASP A 328 50.52 -33.16 -98.48
CA ASP A 328 50.90 -33.07 -99.88
C ASP A 328 52.27 -33.75 -100.12
N ALA A 329 53.26 -33.48 -99.26
CA ALA A 329 54.58 -34.15 -99.31
C ALA A 329 54.49 -35.66 -99.05
N MET A 330 53.58 -36.11 -98.19
CA MET A 330 53.29 -37.53 -97.99
C MET A 330 52.56 -38.18 -99.18
N ARG A 331 51.75 -37.42 -99.93
CA ARG A 331 51.09 -37.89 -101.15
C ARG A 331 52.05 -38.02 -102.32
N ASP A 332 52.98 -37.09 -102.48
CA ASP A 332 54.04 -37.17 -103.50
C ASP A 332 54.97 -38.37 -103.25
N ARG A 333 55.18 -38.74 -101.97
CA ARG A 333 55.90 -39.98 -101.57
C ARG A 333 55.18 -41.28 -101.97
N GLY A 334 53.87 -41.24 -102.19
CA GLY A 334 53.05 -42.41 -102.54
C GLY A 334 52.83 -42.62 -104.04
N ASN A 335 53.25 -41.67 -104.89
CA ASN A 335 53.08 -41.70 -106.36
C ASN A 335 54.42 -41.77 -107.13
N LEU A 336 55.51 -42.19 -106.46
CA LEU A 336 56.85 -42.40 -107.02
C LEU A 336 57.24 -43.88 -107.02
#